data_AF-A0A5E6Y815-F1
#
_entry.id   AF-A0A5E6Y815-F1
#
_cell.length_a   1.000
_cell.length_b   1.000
_cell.length_c   1.000
_cell.angle_alpha   90.00
_cell.angle_beta   90.00
_cell.angle_gamma   90.00
#
_symmetry.space_group_name_H-M   'P 1'
#
loop_
_entity.id
_entity.type
_entity.pdbx_description
1 polymer ?
#
loop_
_entity_poly.entity_id
_entity_poly.type
_entity_poly.pdbx_seq_one_letter_code
_entity_poly.pdbx_strand_id
1 'polypeptide(L)'
;MARQEIILGTPPNGLGGDPPRVASMKINAMTRELYEKNATLGSAAFASLVGSVAGGAIIEQGSNAKGNFTKFADGTMITWGSQLFNVQTLAGQGAGFNETDQPANFVAGSFRSSVSFNFYAGANKGGPILYGSMQYYSNGLGNVYVGINMGISPAAAHPSFIYGPTTSQSHEISYQTIGRWK
;
A
#
# COMPACT_ATOMS: atom_id res chain seq x y z
N MET A 1 33.55 -16.71 0.06
CA MET A 1 35.02 -16.86 0.18
C MET A 1 35.65 -16.51 -1.16
N ALA A 2 36.96 -16.26 -1.21
CA ALA A 2 37.65 -16.20 -2.50
C ALA A 2 37.63 -17.60 -3.16
N ARG A 3 37.55 -17.64 -4.49
CA ARG A 3 37.60 -18.88 -5.27
C ARG A 3 38.83 -19.70 -4.87
N GLN A 4 38.63 -20.98 -4.60
CA GLN A 4 39.72 -21.91 -4.38
C GLN A 4 40.06 -22.63 -5.69
N GLU A 5 41.34 -22.91 -5.91
CA GLU A 5 41.82 -23.63 -7.09
C GLU A 5 42.67 -24.83 -6.65
N ILE A 6 42.47 -25.96 -7.33
CA ILE A 6 43.26 -27.18 -7.10
C ILE A 6 44.54 -27.05 -7.91
N ILE A 7 45.68 -27.14 -7.23
CA ILE A 7 46.98 -27.10 -7.88
C ILE A 7 47.33 -28.52 -8.33
N LEU A 8 47.23 -28.75 -9.63
CA LEU A 8 47.75 -29.93 -10.29
C LEU A 8 49.20 -29.60 -10.65
N GLY A 9 50.18 -30.21 -9.98
CA GLY A 9 51.61 -29.97 -10.25
C GLY A 9 51.98 -30.24 -11.72
N THR A 10 53.19 -29.86 -12.14
CA THR A 10 53.64 -30.08 -13.52
C THR A 10 53.89 -31.58 -13.79
N PRO A 11 53.20 -32.21 -14.77
CA PRO A 11 53.56 -33.56 -15.23
C PRO A 11 54.95 -33.51 -15.91
N PRO A 12 55.84 -34.52 -15.82
CA PRO A 12 55.73 -35.82 -15.15
C PRO A 12 56.54 -35.92 -13.82
N ASN A 13 57.19 -34.84 -13.38
CA ASN A 13 58.17 -34.89 -12.29
C ASN A 13 57.55 -34.81 -10.88
N GLY A 14 56.22 -34.73 -10.77
CA GLY A 14 55.47 -35.05 -9.56
C GLY A 14 55.67 -34.13 -8.34
N LEU A 15 56.40 -33.02 -8.47
CA LEU A 15 56.65 -32.12 -7.34
C LEU A 15 55.46 -31.17 -7.10
N GLY A 16 54.79 -31.38 -5.97
CA GLY A 16 54.17 -30.31 -5.18
C GLY A 16 52.73 -29.90 -5.50
N GLY A 17 51.94 -30.74 -6.19
CA GLY A 17 50.49 -30.52 -6.27
C GLY A 17 49.80 -30.60 -4.90
N ASP A 18 48.56 -30.13 -4.80
CA ASP A 18 47.78 -30.27 -3.57
C ASP A 18 47.70 -31.76 -3.17
N PRO A 19 48.09 -32.13 -1.93
CA PRO A 19 47.86 -33.48 -1.43
C PRO A 19 46.37 -33.83 -1.53
N PRO A 20 45.98 -35.12 -1.68
CA PRO A 20 44.57 -35.51 -1.81
C PRO A 20 43.65 -34.93 -0.72
N ARG A 21 44.17 -34.80 0.51
CA ARG A 21 43.45 -34.16 1.61
C ARG A 21 43.15 -32.68 1.35
N VAL A 22 44.13 -31.91 0.87
CA VAL A 22 43.98 -30.48 0.57
C VAL A 22 43.03 -30.29 -0.61
N ALA A 23 43.19 -31.10 -1.66
CA ALA A 23 42.28 -31.09 -2.80
C ALA A 23 40.83 -31.37 -2.39
N SER A 24 40.58 -32.40 -1.57
CA SER A 24 39.23 -32.71 -1.05
C SER A 24 38.65 -31.62 -0.16
N MET A 25 39.47 -30.97 0.67
CA MET A 25 39.02 -29.81 1.46
C MET A 25 38.62 -28.64 0.56
N LYS A 26 39.38 -28.36 -0.50
CA LYS A 26 39.07 -27.32 -1.48
C LYS A 26 37.78 -27.63 -2.24
N ILE A 27 37.58 -28.88 -2.64
CA ILE A 27 36.33 -29.34 -3.27
C ILE A 27 35.15 -29.12 -2.33
N ASN A 28 35.24 -29.55 -1.07
CA ASN A 28 34.17 -29.35 -0.09
C ASN A 28 33.86 -27.85 0.13
N ALA A 29 34.89 -27.00 0.19
CA ALA A 29 34.73 -25.57 0.33
C ALA A 29 34.04 -24.92 -0.89
N MET A 30 34.46 -25.27 -2.11
CA MET A 30 33.84 -24.79 -3.35
C MET A 30 32.40 -25.27 -3.49
N THR A 31 32.14 -26.55 -3.19
CA THR A 31 30.80 -27.14 -3.21
C THR A 31 29.87 -26.46 -2.20
N ARG A 32 30.36 -26.19 -0.99
CA ARG A 32 29.60 -25.44 0.01
C ARG A 32 29.27 -24.01 -0.47
N GLU A 33 30.23 -23.30 -1.06
CA GLU A 33 29.97 -21.96 -1.62
C GLU A 33 28.87 -21.98 -2.69
N LEU A 34 28.88 -22.99 -3.58
CA LEU A 34 27.84 -23.14 -4.60
C LEU A 34 26.47 -23.38 -3.98
N TYR A 35 26.37 -24.24 -2.97
CA TYR A 35 25.10 -24.49 -2.28
C TYR A 35 24.59 -23.24 -1.53
N GLU A 36 25.48 -22.48 -0.88
CA GLU A 36 25.13 -21.21 -0.23
C GLU A 36 24.64 -20.16 -1.23
N LYS A 37 25.31 -20.01 -2.39
CA LYS A 37 24.87 -19.13 -3.47
C LYS A 37 23.52 -19.57 -4.05
N ASN A 38 23.32 -20.86 -4.29
CA ASN A 38 22.06 -21.37 -4.81
C ASN A 38 20.90 -21.13 -3.82
N ALA A 39 21.14 -21.33 -2.52
CA ALA A 39 20.16 -21.06 -1.48
C ALA A 39 19.77 -19.57 -1.44
N THR A 40 20.74 -18.66 -1.56
CA THR A 40 20.49 -17.20 -1.55
C THR A 40 19.83 -16.69 -2.82
N LEU A 41 20.12 -17.29 -3.98
CA LEU A 41 19.48 -16.93 -5.26
C LEU A 41 17.95 -17.10 -5.22
N GLY A 42 17.45 -18.15 -4.56
CA GLY A 42 16.01 -18.35 -4.40
C GLY A 42 15.33 -17.20 -3.67
N SER A 43 15.89 -16.78 -2.53
CA SER A 43 15.39 -15.63 -1.75
C SER A 43 15.52 -14.31 -2.51
N ALA A 44 16.63 -14.09 -3.23
CA ALA A 44 16.85 -12.88 -4.02
C ALA A 44 15.91 -12.78 -5.23
N ALA A 45 15.67 -13.89 -5.92
CA ALA A 45 14.72 -13.96 -7.02
C ALA A 45 13.29 -13.68 -6.52
N PHE A 46 12.90 -14.25 -5.38
CA PHE A 46 11.61 -13.96 -4.77
C PHE A 46 11.47 -12.48 -4.39
N ALA A 47 12.50 -11.89 -3.78
CA ALA A 47 12.51 -10.46 -3.43
C ALA A 47 12.41 -9.54 -4.66
N SER A 48 12.90 -9.97 -5.83
CA SER A 48 12.78 -9.23 -7.10
C SER A 48 11.35 -9.30 -7.68
N LEU A 49 10.57 -10.32 -7.30
CA LEU A 49 9.16 -10.42 -7.69
C LEU A 49 8.26 -9.68 -6.70
N VAL A 50 8.42 -9.98 -5.41
CA VAL A 50 7.62 -9.46 -4.30
C VAL A 50 8.56 -8.87 -3.26
N GLY A 51 8.61 -7.54 -3.20
CA GLY A 51 9.56 -6.80 -2.38
C GLY A 51 9.32 -5.30 -2.50
N SER A 52 10.28 -4.47 -2.09
CA SER A 52 10.11 -3.04 -2.29
C SER A 52 10.23 -2.68 -3.77
N VAL A 53 9.22 -2.02 -4.34
CA VAL A 53 9.26 -1.54 -5.74
C VAL A 53 10.32 -0.45 -5.91
N ALA A 54 10.63 0.32 -4.85
CA ALA A 54 11.75 1.26 -4.84
C ALA A 54 13.12 0.55 -4.89
N GLY A 55 13.19 -0.70 -4.43
CA GLY A 55 14.35 -1.58 -4.51
C GLY A 55 14.43 -2.40 -5.81
N GLY A 56 13.52 -2.19 -6.78
CA GLY A 56 13.51 -2.88 -8.07
C GLY A 56 12.59 -4.09 -8.15
N ALA A 57 11.76 -4.36 -7.14
CA ALA A 57 10.77 -5.43 -7.20
C ALA A 57 9.60 -5.11 -8.15
N ILE A 58 8.90 -6.13 -8.66
CA ILE A 58 7.72 -5.96 -9.53
C ILE A 58 6.48 -5.55 -8.72
N ILE A 59 6.27 -6.17 -7.55
CA ILE A 59 5.09 -5.96 -6.71
C ILE A 59 5.55 -5.67 -5.28
N GLU A 60 4.97 -4.65 -4.65
CA GLU A 60 5.11 -4.36 -3.22
C GLU A 60 3.72 -4.42 -2.58
N GLN A 61 3.60 -5.13 -1.47
CA GLN A 61 2.39 -5.10 -0.64
C GLN A 61 2.73 -4.58 0.75
N GLY A 62 1.76 -3.92 1.38
CA GLY A 62 1.88 -3.51 2.76
C GLY A 62 0.52 -3.22 3.38
N SER A 63 0.54 -3.10 4.70
CA SER A 63 -0.64 -2.82 5.50
C SER A 63 -0.28 -1.91 6.67
N ASN A 64 -1.25 -1.11 7.12
CA ASN A 64 -1.17 -0.31 8.33
C ASN A 64 -2.58 -0.10 8.90
N ALA A 65 -2.70 0.69 9.97
CA ALA A 65 -3.98 0.97 10.61
C ALA A 65 -5.02 1.64 9.69
N LYS A 66 -4.59 2.22 8.56
CA LYS A 66 -5.45 2.89 7.60
C LYS A 66 -6.00 1.91 6.57
N GLY A 67 -5.29 0.82 6.27
CA GLY A 67 -5.69 -0.18 5.29
C GLY A 67 -4.51 -0.95 4.69
N ASN A 68 -4.73 -1.50 3.51
CA ASN A 68 -3.77 -2.29 2.75
C ASN A 68 -3.48 -1.62 1.40
N PHE A 69 -2.32 -1.93 0.83
CA PHE A 69 -1.95 -1.47 -0.50
C PHE A 69 -1.19 -2.52 -1.30
N THR A 70 -1.23 -2.38 -2.62
CA THR A 70 -0.36 -3.06 -3.57
C THR A 70 0.16 -2.04 -4.57
N LYS A 71 1.49 -1.93 -4.69
CA LYS A 71 2.17 -1.15 -5.72
C LYS A 71 2.73 -2.08 -6.78
N PHE A 72 2.74 -1.59 -8.01
CA PHE A 72 3.30 -2.26 -9.16
C PHE A 72 4.47 -1.44 -9.73
N ALA A 73 5.50 -2.11 -10.24
CA ALA A 73 6.68 -1.47 -10.81
C ALA A 73 6.35 -0.56 -12.00
N ASP A 74 5.22 -0.77 -12.68
CA ASP A 74 4.71 0.09 -13.75
C ASP A 74 4.28 1.48 -13.25
N GLY A 75 4.20 1.68 -11.93
CA GLY A 75 3.76 2.91 -11.27
C GLY A 75 2.32 2.91 -10.80
N THR A 76 1.56 1.84 -11.01
CA THR A 76 0.18 1.72 -10.57
C THR A 76 0.13 1.31 -9.09
N MET A 77 -0.84 1.81 -8.35
CA MET A 77 -1.09 1.46 -6.96
C MET A 77 -2.59 1.26 -6.72
N ILE A 78 -2.90 0.23 -5.93
CA ILE A 78 -4.23 -0.05 -5.43
C ILE A 78 -4.17 0.02 -3.91
N THR A 79 -5.11 0.73 -3.30
CA THR A 79 -5.29 0.80 -1.85
C THR A 79 -6.71 0.42 -1.49
N TRP A 80 -6.89 -0.18 -0.31
CA TRP A 80 -8.22 -0.52 0.20
C TRP A 80 -8.21 -0.64 1.72
N GLY A 81 -9.37 -0.44 2.33
CA GLY A 81 -9.52 -0.54 3.77
C GLY A 81 -10.96 -0.30 4.21
N SER A 82 -11.19 -0.47 5.51
CA SER A 82 -12.43 -0.08 6.15
C SER A 82 -12.14 0.66 7.45
N GLN A 83 -12.94 1.68 7.76
CA GLN A 83 -12.81 2.42 9.01
C GLN A 83 -14.18 2.73 9.61
N LEU A 84 -14.26 2.60 10.94
CA LEU A 84 -15.43 3.00 11.72
C LEU A 84 -15.34 4.47 12.10
N PHE A 85 -16.44 5.19 11.95
CA PHE A 85 -16.58 6.58 12.28
C PHE A 85 -17.77 6.81 13.20
N ASN A 86 -17.50 7.41 14.35
CA ASN A 86 -18.53 7.85 15.28
C ASN A 86 -18.89 9.30 14.97
N VAL A 87 -20.17 9.58 14.78
CA VAL A 87 -20.62 10.88 14.31
C VAL A 87 -21.70 11.42 15.24
N GLN A 88 -21.48 12.66 15.66
CA GLN A 88 -22.48 13.45 16.37
C GLN A 88 -22.79 14.70 15.56
N THR A 89 -23.90 14.68 14.83
CA THR A 89 -24.47 15.85 14.16
C THR A 89 -25.48 16.54 15.07
N LEU A 90 -25.22 17.77 15.48
CA LEU A 90 -26.21 18.61 16.16
C LEU A 90 -27.30 19.07 15.18
N ALA A 91 -28.49 19.34 15.69
CA ALA A 91 -29.62 19.74 14.87
C ALA A 91 -29.35 21.06 14.11
N GLY A 92 -29.61 21.08 12.80
CA GLY A 92 -29.37 22.24 11.93
C GLY A 92 -27.89 22.54 11.68
N GLN A 93 -26.98 21.62 12.05
CA GLN A 93 -25.54 21.73 11.84
C GLN A 93 -25.06 20.58 10.94
N GLY A 94 -23.95 20.78 10.24
CA GLY A 94 -23.16 19.71 9.63
C GLY A 94 -22.09 19.23 10.61
N ALA A 95 -21.75 17.94 10.57
CA ALA A 95 -20.55 17.42 11.22
C ALA A 95 -19.50 17.11 10.13
N GLY A 96 -18.31 17.72 10.27
CA GLY A 96 -17.26 17.68 9.26
C GLY A 96 -16.29 16.51 9.40
N PHE A 97 -15.95 15.93 8.24
CA PHE A 97 -14.70 15.27 7.85
C PHE A 97 -14.07 14.32 8.88
N ASN A 98 -14.81 13.26 9.16
CA ASN A 98 -14.24 12.02 9.62
C ASN A 98 -13.47 11.39 8.44
N GLU A 99 -12.14 11.55 8.42
CA GLU A 99 -11.28 11.15 7.30
C GLU A 99 -10.39 9.96 7.65
N THR A 100 -10.12 9.14 6.65
CA THR A 100 -9.02 8.17 6.68
C THR A 100 -8.09 8.44 5.50
N ASP A 101 -6.81 8.61 5.78
CA ASP A 101 -5.81 8.72 4.73
C ASP A 101 -5.64 7.38 4.04
N GLN A 102 -5.24 7.43 2.78
CA GLN A 102 -4.83 6.24 2.07
C GLN A 102 -3.61 5.59 2.78
N PRO A 103 -3.50 4.26 2.78
CA PRO A 103 -2.44 3.54 3.48
C PRO A 103 -1.05 3.76 2.85
N ALA A 104 -0.99 4.27 1.63
CA ALA A 104 0.24 4.69 0.95
C ALA A 104 -0.01 5.91 0.05
N ASN A 105 1.05 6.67 -0.25
CA ASN A 105 0.99 7.88 -1.06
C ASN A 105 1.01 7.57 -2.57
N PHE A 106 0.14 8.24 -3.35
CA PHE A 106 -0.01 8.07 -4.80
C PHE A 106 0.94 8.94 -5.65
N VAL A 107 1.58 9.99 -5.13
CA VAL A 107 2.71 10.63 -5.83
C VAL A 107 3.66 11.16 -4.77
N ALA A 108 4.96 10.93 -4.94
CA ALA A 108 5.96 11.43 -4.01
C ALA A 108 5.94 12.97 -3.99
N GLY A 109 5.81 13.54 -2.80
CA GLY A 109 6.16 14.95 -2.58
C GLY A 109 5.04 15.98 -2.58
N SER A 110 3.78 15.66 -2.25
CA SER A 110 2.84 16.56 -1.50
C SER A 110 1.37 16.15 -1.50
N PHE A 111 0.96 15.10 -2.21
CA PHE A 111 -0.46 14.81 -2.38
C PHE A 111 -1.02 13.92 -1.25
N ARG A 112 -1.67 14.53 -0.26
CA ARG A 112 -2.51 13.79 0.70
C ARG A 112 -3.77 13.33 -0.03
N SER A 113 -3.94 12.02 -0.15
CA SER A 113 -5.18 11.40 -0.64
C SER A 113 -5.90 10.79 0.56
N SER A 114 -7.17 11.14 0.76
CA SER A 114 -8.01 10.60 1.82
C SER A 114 -9.43 10.35 1.33
N VAL A 115 -10.13 9.47 2.03
CA VAL A 115 -11.58 9.31 1.89
C VAL A 115 -12.22 9.88 3.16
N SER A 116 -13.24 10.69 2.96
CA SER A 116 -13.99 11.32 4.05
C SER A 116 -15.47 10.99 3.94
N PHE A 117 -16.12 10.92 5.09
CA PHE A 117 -17.58 10.85 5.20
C PHE A 117 -18.10 12.13 5.83
N ASN A 118 -19.10 12.73 5.18
CA ASN A 118 -19.69 14.00 5.58
C ASN A 118 -21.15 13.80 5.93
N PHE A 119 -21.59 14.38 7.05
CA PHE A 119 -22.95 14.19 7.56
C PHE A 119 -23.69 15.51 7.69
N TYR A 120 -24.92 15.54 7.22
CA TYR A 120 -25.76 16.74 7.21
C TYR A 120 -27.13 16.44 7.84
N ALA A 121 -27.58 17.32 8.74
CA ALA A 121 -28.93 17.31 9.29
C ALA A 121 -29.79 18.41 8.65
N GLY A 122 -31.09 18.12 8.44
CA GLY A 122 -32.05 19.07 7.87
C GLY A 122 -32.27 20.31 8.75
N ALA A 123 -32.77 21.40 8.13
CA ALA A 123 -33.15 22.61 8.85
C ALA A 123 -34.27 22.33 9.87
N ASN A 124 -34.29 23.08 10.98
CA ASN A 124 -35.38 23.06 11.98
C ASN A 124 -35.65 21.73 12.69
N LYS A 125 -34.59 20.97 13.00
CA LYS A 125 -34.71 19.74 13.80
C LYS A 125 -35.59 18.69 13.10
N GLY A 126 -35.60 18.69 11.76
CA GLY A 126 -36.32 17.77 10.89
C GLY A 126 -35.52 17.37 9.62
N GLY A 127 -34.63 16.36 9.62
CA GLY A 127 -34.05 15.68 8.41
C GLY A 127 -33.31 14.33 8.60
N PRO A 128 -33.43 13.25 7.78
CA PRO A 128 -32.67 12.03 7.99
C PRO A 128 -31.23 12.42 7.74
N ILE A 129 -30.31 11.84 8.50
CA ILE A 129 -28.91 12.13 8.33
C ILE A 129 -28.50 11.65 6.94
N LEU A 130 -28.10 12.60 6.11
CA LEU A 130 -27.55 12.34 4.79
C LEU A 130 -26.05 12.22 4.92
N TYR A 131 -25.46 11.23 4.25
CA TYR A 131 -24.02 11.07 4.19
C TYR A 131 -23.51 11.18 2.76
N GLY A 132 -22.33 11.75 2.58
CA GLY A 132 -21.60 11.77 1.32
C GLY A 132 -20.22 11.19 1.51
N SER A 133 -19.75 10.41 0.53
CA SER A 133 -18.34 10.02 0.47
C SER A 133 -17.61 11.04 -0.39
N MET A 134 -16.46 11.50 0.07
CA MET A 134 -15.64 12.45 -0.67
C MET A 134 -14.20 12.00 -0.66
N GLN A 135 -13.65 11.89 -1.87
CA GLN A 135 -12.22 11.77 -2.07
C GLN A 135 -11.59 13.15 -2.08
N TYR A 136 -10.58 13.30 -1.25
CA TYR A 136 -9.84 14.53 -1.05
C TYR A 136 -8.42 14.38 -1.59
N TYR A 137 -7.98 15.37 -2.37
CA TYR A 137 -6.62 15.49 -2.86
C TYR A 137 -6.08 16.88 -2.52
N SER A 138 -5.00 16.95 -1.75
CA SER A 138 -4.40 18.24 -1.35
C SER A 138 -2.92 18.31 -1.64
N ASN A 139 -2.47 19.43 -2.19
CA ASN A 139 -1.08 19.72 -2.50
C ASN A 139 -0.54 20.94 -1.69
N GLY A 140 -1.13 21.25 -0.53
CA GLY A 140 -0.75 22.39 0.31
C GLY A 140 -1.10 23.78 -0.25
N LEU A 141 -1.18 23.95 -1.58
CA LEU A 141 -1.54 25.19 -2.28
C LEU A 141 -2.94 25.16 -2.88
N GLY A 142 -3.56 23.99 -2.99
CA GLY A 142 -4.89 23.80 -3.56
C GLY A 142 -5.44 22.41 -3.25
N ASN A 143 -6.76 22.35 -3.10
CA ASN A 143 -7.49 21.13 -2.76
C ASN A 143 -8.47 20.79 -3.88
N VAL A 144 -8.45 19.54 -4.33
CA VAL A 144 -9.44 18.99 -5.25
C VAL A 144 -10.31 18.02 -4.47
N TYR A 145 -11.62 18.24 -4.58
CA TYR A 145 -12.63 17.45 -3.90
C TYR A 145 -13.47 16.73 -4.96
N VAL A 146 -13.57 15.41 -4.87
CA VAL A 146 -14.47 14.61 -5.68
C VAL A 146 -15.41 13.89 -4.74
N GLY A 147 -16.65 14.38 -4.65
CA GLY A 147 -17.68 13.83 -3.78
C GLY A 147 -18.73 13.08 -4.57
N ILE A 148 -19.14 11.92 -4.06
CA ILE A 148 -20.39 11.27 -4.46
C ILE A 148 -21.37 11.51 -3.32
N ASN A 149 -22.45 12.21 -3.63
CA ASN A 149 -23.54 12.33 -2.69
C ASN A 149 -24.25 10.98 -2.60
N MET A 150 -24.22 10.35 -1.43
CA MET A 150 -24.80 9.02 -1.21
C MET A 150 -26.27 9.10 -0.74
N GLY A 151 -26.86 10.31 -0.67
CA GLY A 151 -28.27 10.57 -0.38
C GLY A 151 -28.57 12.08 -0.26
N ILE A 152 -29.27 12.67 -1.22
CA ILE A 152 -29.51 14.13 -1.35
C ILE A 152 -30.74 14.65 -0.55
N SER A 153 -30.72 15.97 -0.21
CA SER A 153 -31.91 16.84 -0.06
C SER A 153 -32.17 17.63 -1.37
N PRO A 154 -33.42 17.79 -1.83
CA PRO A 154 -33.85 17.34 -3.16
C PRO A 154 -33.81 18.33 -4.29
N ALA A 155 -33.56 19.60 -4.01
CA ALA A 155 -33.88 20.65 -4.98
C ALA A 155 -33.06 20.56 -6.29
N ALA A 156 -31.96 19.81 -6.31
CA ALA A 156 -31.05 19.72 -7.45
C ALA A 156 -30.77 18.29 -7.94
N ALA A 157 -31.38 17.27 -7.35
CA ALA A 157 -31.28 15.90 -7.88
C ALA A 157 -32.38 15.67 -8.91
N HIS A 158 -32.03 15.17 -10.09
CA HIS A 158 -33.02 14.59 -10.98
C HIS A 158 -32.99 13.05 -10.86
N PRO A 159 -34.09 12.41 -10.39
CA PRO A 159 -35.31 13.00 -9.81
C PRO A 159 -35.20 13.32 -8.30
N SER A 160 -36.05 14.23 -7.79
CA SER A 160 -35.98 14.87 -6.46
C SER A 160 -36.99 14.33 -5.41
N PHE A 161 -36.64 14.15 -4.11
CA PHE A 161 -37.53 13.74 -2.97
C PHE A 161 -37.15 14.22 -1.52
N ILE A 162 -38.07 14.72 -0.64
CA ILE A 162 -37.88 15.50 0.65
C ILE A 162 -37.87 14.70 1.99
N TYR A 163 -37.08 15.04 3.06
CA TYR A 163 -37.03 14.26 4.36
C TYR A 163 -36.63 14.93 5.75
N GLY A 164 -36.94 14.27 6.95
CA GLY A 164 -36.92 14.58 8.48
C GLY A 164 -36.01 13.79 9.59
N PRO A 165 -35.79 14.18 10.91
CA PRO A 165 -34.54 14.25 11.82
C PRO A 165 -33.96 13.05 12.65
N THR A 166 -32.64 13.02 13.02
CA THR A 166 -32.03 12.12 14.08
C THR A 166 -30.68 12.57 14.78
N THR A 167 -30.34 11.90 15.92
CA THR A 167 -29.18 12.07 16.87
C THR A 167 -28.17 10.89 16.88
N SER A 168 -26.85 11.14 17.01
CA SER A 168 -25.65 10.26 17.24
C SER A 168 -25.66 8.79 16.72
N GLN A 169 -24.76 8.45 15.78
CA GLN A 169 -24.63 7.10 15.18
C GLN A 169 -23.17 6.72 14.85
N SER A 170 -22.91 5.41 14.69
CA SER A 170 -21.63 4.85 14.20
C SER A 170 -21.80 4.32 12.77
N HIS A 171 -20.85 4.63 11.88
CA HIS A 171 -20.87 4.21 10.48
C HIS A 171 -19.56 3.53 10.10
N GLU A 172 -19.64 2.53 9.22
CA GLU A 172 -18.47 1.92 8.59
C GLU A 172 -18.36 2.42 7.15
N ILE A 173 -17.15 2.80 6.75
CA ILE A 173 -16.83 3.05 5.35
C ILE A 173 -15.77 2.08 4.88
N SER A 174 -16.08 1.41 3.78
CA SER A 174 -15.11 0.66 2.99
C SER A 174 -14.71 1.47 1.77
N TYR A 175 -13.42 1.47 1.44
CA TYR A 175 -12.90 2.18 0.28
C TYR A 175 -11.93 1.32 -0.52
N GLN A 176 -11.86 1.62 -1.82
CA GLN A 176 -10.83 1.14 -2.73
C GLN A 176 -10.42 2.31 -3.62
N THR A 177 -9.14 2.49 -3.83
CA THR A 177 -8.63 3.56 -4.69
C THR A 177 -7.52 3.02 -5.57
N ILE A 178 -7.54 3.42 -6.85
CA ILE A 178 -6.56 3.05 -7.84
C ILE A 178 -5.96 4.33 -8.40
N GLY A 179 -4.64 4.36 -8.56
CA GLY A 179 -3.94 5.52 -9.07
C GLY A 179 -2.48 5.21 -9.36
N ARG A 180 -1.68 6.26 -9.50
CA ARG A 180 -0.24 6.15 -9.71
C ARG A 180 0.49 6.23 -8.36
N TRP A 181 1.77 5.86 -8.27
CA TRP A 181 2.66 6.14 -7.12
C TRP A 181 3.98 6.80 -7.55
N LYS A 182 4.27 6.76 -8.85
CA LYS A 182 5.42 7.35 -9.54
C LYS A 182 4.95 8.17 -10.73
#